data_AF-A0A3A9GB41-F1
#
_entry.id   AF-A0A3A9GB41-F1
#
_cell.length_a   1.000
_cell.length_b   1.000
_cell.length_c   1.000
_cell.angle_alpha   90.00
_cell.angle_beta   90.00
_cell.angle_gamma   90.00
#
_symmetry.space_group_name_H-M   'P 1'
#
loop_
_entity.id
_entity.type
_entity.pdbx_description
1 polymer ?
#
loop_
_entity_poly.entity_id
_entity_poly.type
_entity_poly.pdbx_seq_one_letter_code
_entity_poly.pdbx_strand_id
1 'polypeptide(L)'
;MKHNSLFHSFRYAAHGIKTCMKEERNFRIHMAAACYSSALGIYMDLDRTQWAVLLLLQSLVLSLELVNTAVEAVVDLCCPQQSFLAARAKDAAAGAVLVAAIFSVGVGANLFFKPKLWNLAEHIFTSPSLFLAVFGSVIFFIWFIFQFGENRNREQKLDEK
;
A
#
# COMPACT_ATOMS: atom_id res chain seq x y z
N MET A 1 35.89 6.21 -7.05
CA MET A 1 34.48 6.28 -6.59
C MET A 1 33.60 6.21 -7.82
N LYS A 2 32.86 5.10 -8.04
CA LYS A 2 31.97 4.98 -9.22
C LYS A 2 30.90 6.06 -9.10
N HIS A 3 30.85 6.95 -10.08
CA HIS A 3 29.78 7.93 -10.20
C HIS A 3 28.50 7.16 -10.54
N ASN A 4 27.80 6.67 -9.52
CA ASN A 4 26.49 6.07 -9.69
C ASN A 4 25.62 7.16 -10.32
N SER A 5 25.36 7.06 -11.62
CA SER A 5 24.51 8.05 -12.28
C SER A 5 23.15 8.05 -11.59
N LEU A 6 22.51 9.20 -11.47
CA LEU A 6 21.20 9.34 -10.83
C LEU A 6 20.21 8.27 -11.30
N PHE A 7 20.30 7.89 -12.58
CA PHE A 7 19.57 6.78 -13.19
C PHE A 7 19.71 5.44 -12.47
N HIS A 8 20.92 5.07 -12.02
CA HIS A 8 21.13 3.85 -11.26
C HIS A 8 20.43 3.90 -9.90
N SER A 9 20.48 5.03 -9.20
CA SER A 9 19.79 5.21 -7.92
C SER A 9 18.27 5.08 -8.05
N PHE A 10 17.68 5.71 -9.07
CA PHE A 10 16.26 5.54 -9.39
C PHE A 10 15.90 4.10 -9.72
N ARG A 11 16.77 3.39 -10.47
CA ARG A 11 16.57 1.99 -10.79
C ARG A 11 16.57 1.09 -9.55
N TYR A 12 17.47 1.34 -8.59
CA TYR A 12 17.50 0.60 -7.32
C TYR A 12 16.26 0.90 -6.47
N ALA A 13 15.84 2.16 -6.37
CA ALA A 13 14.60 2.52 -5.66
C ALA A 13 13.36 1.85 -6.29
N ALA A 14 13.24 1.89 -7.62
CA ALA A 14 12.16 1.22 -8.35
C ALA A 14 12.18 -0.30 -8.16
N HIS A 15 13.36 -0.90 -8.06
CA HIS A 15 13.49 -2.31 -7.73
C HIS A 15 12.97 -2.61 -6.32
N GLY A 16 13.34 -1.80 -5.32
CA GLY A 16 12.84 -1.95 -3.94
C GLY A 16 11.30 -1.89 -3.85
N ILE A 17 10.69 -0.91 -4.52
CA ILE A 17 9.22 -0.80 -4.61
C ILE A 17 8.61 -2.05 -5.26
N LYS A 18 9.20 -2.52 -6.36
CA LYS A 18 8.72 -3.72 -7.08
C LYS A 18 8.83 -4.98 -6.21
N THR A 19 9.89 -5.11 -5.43
CA THR A 19 10.09 -6.24 -4.50
C THR A 19 9.04 -6.21 -3.40
N CYS A 20 8.86 -5.08 -2.71
CA CYS A 20 7.83 -4.92 -1.68
C CYS A 20 6.42 -5.18 -2.24
N MET A 21 6.09 -4.70 -3.44
CA MET A 21 4.82 -5.00 -4.11
C MET A 21 4.58 -6.51 -4.31
N LYS A 22 5.62 -7.28 -4.61
CA LYS A 22 5.48 -8.73 -4.80
C LYS A 22 5.41 -9.47 -3.47
N GLU A 23 6.26 -9.12 -2.52
CA GLU A 23 6.37 -9.87 -1.28
C GLU A 23 5.28 -9.49 -0.27
N GLU A 24 4.93 -8.22 -0.18
CA GLU A 24 4.08 -7.70 0.88
C GLU A 24 2.63 -7.54 0.44
N ARG A 25 1.75 -8.33 1.07
CA ARG A 25 0.31 -8.25 0.86
C ARG A 25 -0.25 -6.90 1.31
N ASN A 26 0.21 -6.37 2.45
CA ASN A 26 -0.29 -5.10 2.98
C ASN A 26 0.06 -3.93 2.05
N PHE A 27 1.28 -3.92 1.48
CA PHE A 27 1.66 -2.94 0.47
C PHE A 27 0.70 -2.95 -0.74
N ARG A 28 0.29 -4.13 -1.23
CA ARG A 28 -0.71 -4.25 -2.31
C ARG A 28 -2.09 -3.74 -1.91
N ILE A 29 -2.52 -3.98 -0.68
CA ILE A 29 -3.79 -3.43 -0.14
C ILE A 29 -3.73 -1.90 -0.12
N HIS A 30 -2.64 -1.32 0.37
CA HIS A 30 -2.46 0.13 0.41
C HIS A 30 -2.39 0.75 -1.00
N MET A 31 -1.77 0.09 -1.97
CA MET A 31 -1.81 0.54 -3.38
C MET A 31 -3.22 0.49 -3.98
N ALA A 32 -3.98 -0.58 -3.73
CA ALA A 32 -5.37 -0.68 -4.18
C ALA A 32 -6.22 0.45 -3.56
N ALA A 33 -6.06 0.70 -2.26
CA ALA A 33 -6.73 1.80 -1.55
C ALA A 33 -6.32 3.17 -2.12
N ALA A 34 -5.04 3.40 -2.42
CA ALA A 34 -4.56 4.62 -3.05
C ALA A 34 -5.18 4.82 -4.45
N CYS A 35 -5.31 3.75 -5.24
CA CYS A 35 -5.96 3.80 -6.55
C CYS A 35 -7.43 4.19 -6.44
N TYR A 36 -8.21 3.51 -5.58
CA TYR A 36 -9.62 3.83 -5.38
C TYR A 36 -9.86 5.22 -4.78
N SER A 37 -9.07 5.62 -3.78
CA SER A 37 -9.19 6.97 -3.20
C SER A 37 -8.80 8.07 -4.19
N SER A 38 -7.84 7.82 -5.09
CA SER A 38 -7.53 8.76 -6.18
C SER A 38 -8.67 8.85 -7.21
N ALA A 39 -9.27 7.71 -7.59
CA ALA A 39 -10.45 7.71 -8.48
C ALA A 39 -11.63 8.47 -7.86
N LEU A 40 -11.88 8.29 -6.56
CA LEU A 40 -12.85 9.08 -5.80
C LEU A 40 -12.46 10.56 -5.75
N GLY A 41 -11.18 10.89 -5.58
CA GLY A 41 -10.68 12.26 -5.58
C GLY A 41 -10.98 13.00 -6.88
N ILE A 42 -10.84 12.32 -8.02
CA ILE A 42 -11.21 12.87 -9.34
C ILE A 42 -12.71 13.12 -9.41
N TYR A 43 -13.53 12.12 -9.05
CA TYR A 43 -15.00 12.25 -9.11
C TYR A 43 -15.54 13.34 -8.16
N MET A 44 -14.91 13.52 -7.01
CA MET A 44 -15.31 14.52 -6.01
C MET A 44 -14.87 15.95 -6.36
N ASP A 45 -14.17 16.14 -7.49
CA ASP A 45 -13.58 17.43 -7.90
C ASP A 45 -12.76 18.06 -6.77
N LEU A 46 -11.88 17.28 -6.14
CA LEU A 46 -11.03 17.78 -5.06
C LEU A 46 -10.18 18.97 -5.54
N ASP A 47 -10.05 19.97 -4.69
CA ASP A 47 -9.17 21.11 -4.97
C ASP A 47 -7.68 20.74 -4.87
N ARG A 48 -6.79 21.65 -5.26
CA ARG A 48 -5.33 21.41 -5.27
C ARG A 48 -4.78 21.08 -3.89
N THR A 49 -5.32 21.67 -2.84
CA THR A 49 -4.87 21.45 -1.46
C THR A 49 -5.33 20.08 -0.97
N GLN A 50 -6.58 19.72 -1.26
CA GLN A 50 -7.15 18.40 -0.95
C GLN A 50 -6.38 17.29 -1.68
N TRP A 51 -6.02 17.49 -2.94
CA TRP A 51 -5.15 16.58 -3.69
C TRP A 51 -3.76 16.46 -3.06
N ALA A 52 -3.13 17.58 -2.69
CA ALA A 52 -1.82 17.56 -2.05
C ALA A 52 -1.85 16.74 -0.75
N VAL A 53 -2.87 16.92 0.09
CA VAL A 53 -3.06 16.16 1.33
C VAL A 53 -3.30 14.68 1.05
N LEU A 54 -4.16 14.35 0.08
CA LEU A 54 -4.46 12.96 -0.29
C LEU A 54 -3.21 12.22 -0.78
N LEU A 55 -2.47 12.82 -1.72
CA LEU A 55 -1.25 12.24 -2.27
C LEU A 55 -0.16 12.10 -1.21
N LEU A 56 -0.04 13.09 -0.31
CA LEU A 56 0.93 13.05 0.79
C LEU A 56 0.64 11.89 1.74
N LEU A 57 -0.62 11.68 2.12
CA LEU A 57 -1.01 10.59 3.02
C LEU A 57 -0.85 9.21 2.37
N GLN A 58 -1.27 9.05 1.12
CA GLN A 58 -1.05 7.81 0.37
C GLN A 58 0.45 7.48 0.26
N SER A 59 1.27 8.48 -0.07
CA SER A 59 2.72 8.33 -0.18
C SER A 59 3.37 8.03 1.17
N LEU A 60 2.89 8.63 2.25
CA LEU A 60 3.36 8.39 3.61
C LEU A 60 3.09 6.94 4.04
N VAL A 61 1.86 6.44 3.85
CA VAL A 61 1.50 5.06 4.22
C VAL A 61 2.31 4.04 3.42
N LEU A 62 2.45 4.22 2.11
CA LEU A 62 3.29 3.35 1.27
C LEU A 62 4.77 3.42 1.66
N SER A 63 5.27 4.60 2.01
CA SER A 63 6.65 4.77 2.47
C SER A 63 6.90 4.07 3.80
N LEU A 64 5.94 4.14 4.73
CA LEU A 64 6.04 3.44 6.02
C LEU A 64 5.96 1.93 5.87
N GLU A 65 5.18 1.41 4.93
CA GLU A 65 5.21 -0.02 4.59
C GLU A 65 6.58 -0.45 4.05
N LEU A 66 7.20 0.33 3.15
CA LEU A 66 8.56 0.04 2.68
C LEU A 66 9.58 0.04 3.82
N VAL A 67 9.46 0.99 4.75
CA VAL A 67 10.31 1.05 5.96
C VAL A 67 10.03 -0.15 6.87
N ASN A 68 8.77 -0.56 7.05
CA ASN A 68 8.40 -1.73 7.83
C ASN A 68 9.07 -2.99 7.25
N THR A 69 8.96 -3.23 5.94
CA THR A 69 9.62 -4.35 5.26
C THR A 69 11.15 -4.30 5.41
N ALA A 70 11.74 -3.11 5.32
CA ALA A 70 13.19 -2.95 5.51
C ALA A 70 13.61 -3.28 6.95
N VAL A 71 12.84 -2.84 7.96
CA VAL A 71 13.08 -3.16 9.36
C VAL A 71 12.93 -4.65 9.60
N GLU A 72 11.88 -5.29 9.07
CA GLU A 72 11.69 -6.74 9.14
C GLU A 72 12.89 -7.49 8.57
N ALA A 73 13.36 -7.13 7.37
CA ALA A 73 14.51 -7.75 6.73
C ALA A 73 15.80 -7.60 7.54
N VAL A 74 16.05 -6.43 8.13
CA VAL A 74 17.22 -6.20 9.00
C VAL A 74 17.11 -7.01 10.29
N VAL A 75 15.93 -7.05 10.91
CA VAL A 75 15.71 -7.83 12.14
C VAL A 75 15.88 -9.32 11.87
N ASP A 76 15.35 -9.84 10.75
CA ASP A 76 15.50 -11.24 10.35
C ASP A 76 16.96 -11.61 10.06
N LEU A 77 17.73 -10.69 9.48
CA LEU A 77 19.16 -10.87 9.27
C LEU A 77 19.95 -10.90 10.59
N CYS A 78 19.64 -10.01 11.54
CA CYS A 78 20.40 -9.86 12.77
C CYS A 78 19.98 -10.81 13.90
N CYS A 79 18.74 -11.31 13.87
CA CYS A 79 18.16 -12.14 14.94
C CYS A 79 17.44 -13.37 14.35
N PRO A 80 18.20 -14.35 13.81
CA PRO A 80 17.61 -15.55 13.21
C PRO A 80 16.86 -16.43 14.22
N GLN A 81 17.22 -16.39 15.51
CA GLN A 81 16.37 -16.95 16.58
C GLN A 81 15.42 -15.87 17.11
N GLN A 82 14.14 -16.22 17.27
CA GLN A 82 13.13 -15.31 17.83
C GLN A 82 13.56 -14.78 19.20
N SER A 83 13.89 -13.50 19.26
CA SER A 83 14.16 -12.78 20.50
C SER A 83 13.00 -11.85 20.84
N PHE A 84 12.79 -11.61 22.14
CA PHE A 84 11.76 -10.67 22.60
C PHE A 84 11.95 -9.26 22.02
N LEU A 85 13.20 -8.82 21.85
CA LEU A 85 13.51 -7.52 21.25
C LEU A 85 13.20 -7.46 19.76
N ALA A 86 13.45 -8.56 19.01
CA ALA A 86 13.10 -8.66 17.60
C ALA A 86 11.58 -8.53 17.39
N ALA A 87 10.78 -9.23 18.21
CA ALA A 87 9.32 -9.11 18.17
C ALA A 87 8.88 -7.66 18.42
N ARG A 88 9.39 -7.01 19.48
CA ARG A 88 9.07 -5.61 19.78
C ARG A 88 9.43 -4.63 18.66
N ALA A 89 10.55 -4.85 17.97
CA ALA A 89 10.97 -3.98 16.86
C ALA A 89 10.00 -4.10 15.67
N LYS A 90 9.63 -5.34 15.30
CA LYS A 90 8.66 -5.59 14.22
C LYS A 90 7.27 -5.06 14.57
N ASP A 91 6.81 -5.30 15.79
CA ASP A 91 5.51 -4.80 16.27
C ASP A 91 5.44 -3.27 16.24
N ALA A 92 6.52 -2.59 16.63
CA ALA A 92 6.60 -1.13 16.58
C ALA A 92 6.58 -0.59 15.15
N ALA A 93 7.28 -1.25 14.22
CA ALA A 93 7.28 -0.87 12.80
C ALA A 93 5.89 -1.05 12.17
N ALA A 94 5.24 -2.19 12.41
CA ALA A 94 3.87 -2.43 11.97
C ALA A 94 2.87 -1.44 12.61
N GLY A 95 3.07 -1.11 13.90
CA GLY A 95 2.29 -0.11 14.61
C GLY A 95 2.39 1.29 13.97
N ALA A 96 3.57 1.69 13.48
CA ALA A 96 3.74 2.96 12.79
C ALA A 96 2.92 3.04 11.48
N VAL A 97 2.90 1.95 10.70
CA VAL A 97 2.06 1.85 9.50
C VAL A 97 0.58 1.97 9.87
N LEU A 98 0.14 1.24 10.91
CA LEU A 98 -1.25 1.25 11.37
C LEU A 98 -1.71 2.65 11.77
N VAL A 99 -0.90 3.39 12.54
CA VAL A 99 -1.22 4.77 12.94
C VAL A 99 -1.39 5.68 11.71
N ALA A 100 -0.47 5.60 10.76
CA ALA A 100 -0.56 6.38 9.53
C ALA A 100 -1.79 6.00 8.68
N ALA A 101 -2.12 4.71 8.60
CA ALA A 101 -3.30 4.21 7.90
C ALA A 101 -4.60 4.71 8.53
N ILE A 102 -4.72 4.66 9.86
CA ILE A 102 -5.89 5.20 10.58
C ILE A 102 -6.05 6.70 10.33
N PHE A 103 -4.95 7.46 10.41
CA PHE A 103 -4.98 8.89 10.14
C PHE A 103 -5.39 9.18 8.69
N SER A 104 -4.84 8.42 7.73
CA SER A 104 -5.21 8.53 6.32
C SER A 104 -6.69 8.25 6.07
N VAL A 105 -7.27 7.27 6.78
CA VAL A 105 -8.72 6.97 6.70
C VAL A 105 -9.54 8.12 7.28
N GLY A 106 -9.13 8.69 8.42
CA GLY A 106 -9.82 9.83 9.03
C GLY A 106 -9.86 11.06 8.11
N VAL A 107 -8.73 11.37 7.46
CA VAL A 107 -8.67 12.46 6.47
C VAL A 107 -9.48 12.12 5.22
N GLY A 108 -9.37 10.89 4.71
CA GLY A 108 -10.18 10.42 3.57
C GLY A 108 -11.68 10.54 3.84
N ALA A 109 -12.14 10.17 5.03
CA ALA A 109 -13.52 10.37 5.45
C ALA A 109 -13.90 11.86 5.40
N ASN A 110 -13.06 12.76 5.92
CA ASN A 110 -13.32 14.19 5.85
C ASN A 110 -13.41 14.73 4.41
N LEU A 111 -12.56 14.24 3.50
CA LEU A 111 -12.55 14.66 2.09
C LEU A 111 -13.76 14.13 1.30
N PHE A 112 -14.18 12.89 1.57
CA PHE A 112 -15.16 12.18 0.76
C PHE A 112 -16.59 12.16 1.33
N PHE A 113 -16.80 12.49 2.62
CA PHE A 113 -18.12 12.49 3.27
C PHE A 113 -18.98 13.69 2.83
N LYS A 114 -19.41 13.66 1.57
CA LYS A 114 -20.24 14.68 0.90
C LYS A 114 -21.45 14.00 0.24
N PRO A 115 -22.58 14.71 0.02
CA PRO A 115 -23.76 14.14 -0.66
C PRO A 115 -23.44 13.53 -2.03
N LYS A 116 -22.44 14.08 -2.73
CA LYS A 116 -21.95 13.59 -4.01
C LYS A 116 -21.47 12.12 -3.96
N LEU A 117 -21.02 11.63 -2.80
CA LEU A 117 -20.68 10.21 -2.59
C LEU A 117 -21.91 9.31 -2.66
N TRP A 118 -23.03 9.75 -2.10
CA TRP A 118 -24.28 9.00 -2.16
C TRP A 118 -24.80 8.93 -3.60
N ASN A 119 -24.76 10.05 -4.32
CA ASN A 119 -25.14 10.09 -5.73
C ASN A 119 -24.28 9.16 -6.60
N LEU A 120 -22.98 9.04 -6.32
CA LEU A 120 -22.11 8.09 -6.99
C LEU A 120 -22.56 6.64 -6.75
N ALA A 121 -22.90 6.31 -5.50
CA ALA A 121 -23.36 4.97 -5.16
C ALA A 121 -24.64 4.62 -5.94
N GLU A 122 -25.63 5.52 -5.94
CA GLU A 122 -26.86 5.34 -6.73
C GLU A 122 -26.57 5.21 -8.23
N HIS A 123 -25.66 6.03 -8.77
CA HIS A 123 -25.28 5.98 -10.18
C HIS A 123 -24.61 4.65 -10.57
N ILE A 124 -23.77 4.08 -9.69
CA ILE A 124 -23.18 2.75 -9.87
C ILE A 124 -24.26 1.68 -9.96
N PHE A 125 -25.28 1.70 -9.10
CA PHE A 125 -26.36 0.70 -9.14
C PHE A 125 -27.34 0.89 -10.30
N THR A 126 -27.53 2.12 -10.76
CA THR A 126 -28.47 2.43 -11.85
C THR A 126 -27.87 2.17 -13.23
N SER A 127 -26.55 2.25 -13.37
CA SER A 127 -25.84 2.16 -14.66
C SER A 127 -25.13 0.81 -14.83
N PRO A 128 -25.61 -0.10 -15.71
CA PRO A 128 -25.05 -1.45 -15.83
C PRO A 128 -23.56 -1.49 -16.21
N SER A 129 -23.11 -0.60 -17.08
CA SER A 129 -21.71 -0.54 -17.53
C SER A 129 -20.76 -0.12 -16.41
N LEU A 130 -21.14 0.88 -15.62
CA LEU A 130 -20.36 1.35 -14.48
C LEU A 130 -20.32 0.30 -13.37
N PHE A 131 -21.45 -0.36 -13.10
CA PHE A 131 -21.50 -1.48 -12.17
C PHE A 131 -20.50 -2.58 -12.54
N LEU A 132 -20.52 -3.02 -13.80
CA LEU A 132 -19.60 -4.04 -14.30
C LEU A 132 -18.13 -3.59 -14.24
N ALA A 133 -17.85 -2.32 -14.50
CA ALA A 133 -16.50 -1.76 -14.40
C ALA A 133 -15.99 -1.79 -12.96
N VAL A 134 -16.80 -1.34 -11.98
CA VAL A 134 -16.45 -1.37 -10.55
C VAL A 134 -16.32 -2.81 -10.04
N PHE A 135 -17.25 -3.68 -10.41
CA PHE A 135 -17.19 -5.08 -10.02
C PHE A 135 -15.95 -5.78 -10.60
N GLY A 136 -15.66 -5.54 -11.88
CA GLY A 136 -14.46 -6.04 -12.54
C GLY A 136 -13.18 -5.50 -11.90
N SER A 137 -13.13 -4.21 -11.51
CA SER A 137 -11.96 -3.65 -10.82
C SER A 137 -11.78 -4.26 -9.43
N VAL A 138 -12.87 -4.55 -8.70
CA VAL A 138 -12.80 -5.23 -7.40
C VAL A 138 -12.23 -6.64 -7.56
N ILE A 139 -12.70 -7.41 -8.54
CA ILE A 139 -12.15 -8.74 -8.84
C ILE A 139 -10.66 -8.64 -9.20
N PHE A 140 -10.29 -7.69 -10.05
CA PHE A 140 -8.91 -7.45 -10.44
C PHE A 140 -8.02 -7.15 -9.24
N PHE A 141 -8.43 -6.24 -8.35
CA PHE A 141 -7.64 -5.89 -7.17
C PHE A 141 -7.58 -7.01 -6.14
N ILE A 142 -8.66 -7.78 -5.96
CA ILE A 142 -8.62 -8.99 -5.13
C ILE A 142 -7.59 -9.96 -5.69
N TRP A 143 -7.67 -10.28 -6.98
CA TRP A 143 -6.70 -11.14 -7.65
C TRP A 143 -5.27 -10.61 -7.48
N PHE A 144 -5.03 -9.31 -7.73
CA PHE A 144 -3.74 -8.65 -7.59
C PHE A 144 -3.18 -8.76 -6.15
N ILE A 145 -4.01 -8.53 -5.14
CA ILE A 145 -3.63 -8.60 -3.73
C ILE A 145 -3.19 -10.03 -3.36
N PHE A 146 -3.81 -11.06 -3.92
CA PHE A 146 -3.52 -12.46 -3.58
C PHE A 146 -2.52 -13.15 -4.52
N GLN A 147 -2.24 -12.61 -5.70
CA GLN A 147 -1.43 -13.24 -6.75
C GLN A 147 -0.03 -13.67 -6.29
N PHE A 148 0.58 -12.98 -5.32
CA PHE A 148 1.99 -13.16 -4.96
C PHE A 148 2.24 -13.74 -3.55
N GLY A 149 1.19 -14.09 -2.80
CA GLY A 149 1.28 -14.46 -1.38
C GLY A 149 1.93 -15.81 -1.04
N GLU A 150 2.47 -16.56 -2.01
CA GLU A 150 2.86 -17.97 -1.80
C GLU A 150 4.39 -18.23 -1.77
N ASN A 151 5.24 -17.25 -2.12
CA ASN A 151 6.66 -17.53 -2.36
C ASN A 151 7.59 -17.41 -1.13
N ARG A 152 7.34 -16.50 -0.17
CA ARG A 152 8.22 -16.29 1.00
C ARG A 152 8.40 -17.54 1.88
N ASN A 153 7.32 -18.30 2.07
CA ASN A 153 7.33 -19.53 2.86
C ASN A 153 8.06 -20.71 2.18
N ARG A 154 8.31 -20.64 0.87
CA ARG A 154 9.04 -21.69 0.13
C ARG A 154 10.54 -21.49 0.19
N GLU A 155 11.01 -20.25 0.16
CA GLU A 155 12.46 -19.93 0.19
C GLU A 155 13.06 -20.15 1.59
N GLN A 156 12.36 -19.72 2.66
CA GLN A 156 12.79 -20.03 4.05
C GLN A 156 12.86 -21.54 4.32
N LYS A 157 11.98 -22.35 3.70
CA LYS A 157 12.02 -23.82 3.82
C LYS A 157 13.12 -24.50 3.01
N LEU A 158 13.73 -23.80 2.06
CA LEU A 158 14.84 -24.30 1.26
C LEU A 158 16.19 -24.00 1.94
N ASP A 159 16.30 -22.88 2.66
CA ASP A 159 17.51 -22.52 3.41
C ASP A 159 17.65 -23.27 4.76
N GLU A 160 16.57 -23.88 5.26
CA GLU A 160 16.58 -24.74 6.46
C GLU A 160 16.97 -26.22 6.18
N LYS A 161 17.23 -26.60 4.91
CA LYS A 161 17.62 -27.97 4.51
C LYS A 161 19.09 -28.06 4.12
#